data_AF-A0A5C6BMY3-F1
#
_entry.id   AF-A0A5C6BMY3-F1
#
_cell.length_a   1.000
_cell.length_b   1.000
_cell.length_c   1.000
_cell.angle_alpha   90.00
_cell.angle_beta   90.00
_cell.angle_gamma   90.00
#
_symmetry.space_group_name_H-M   'P 1'
#
loop_
_entity.id
_entity.type
_entity.pdbx_description
1 polymer ?
#
loop_
_entity_poly.entity_id
_entity_poly.type
_entity_poly.pdbx_seq_one_letter_code
_entity_poly.pdbx_strand_id
1 'polypeptide(L)'
;METTPPHSIDTREDSYPSRVYPEPEFLKRCDPIVCDFEAPGPLSTAQLSQFERDGFLILPAFFPETDIATYKEEIKRLCASREIQQRPEAILEPNHCELR
;
A
#
# COMPACT_ATOMS: atom_id res chain seq x y z
N MET A 1 32.04 -17.01 7.96
CA MET A 1 31.56 -16.24 6.81
C MET A 1 30.54 -17.12 6.11
N GLU A 2 29.29 -16.98 6.49
CA GLU A 2 28.21 -17.88 6.07
C GLU A 2 27.65 -17.34 4.75
N THR A 3 27.99 -18.02 3.65
CA THR A 3 27.48 -17.71 2.32
C THR A 3 26.05 -18.23 2.25
N THR A 4 25.07 -17.35 2.38
CA THR A 4 23.66 -17.68 2.11
C THR A 4 23.54 -18.18 0.65
N PRO A 5 22.95 -19.36 0.41
CA PRO A 5 22.78 -19.86 -0.95
C PRO A 5 21.84 -18.95 -1.75
N PRO A 6 22.04 -18.81 -3.07
CA PRO A 6 21.07 -18.11 -3.92
C PRO A 6 19.72 -18.81 -3.77
N HIS A 7 18.68 -18.07 -3.40
CA HIS A 7 17.32 -18.58 -3.46
C HIS A 7 17.06 -19.06 -4.89
N SER A 8 16.82 -20.36 -5.05
CA SER A 8 16.39 -20.95 -6.31
C SER A 8 15.09 -20.25 -6.74
N ILE A 9 15.18 -19.40 -7.75
CA ILE A 9 14.02 -18.76 -8.38
C ILE A 9 13.23 -19.86 -9.07
N ASP A 10 12.07 -20.18 -8.53
CA ASP A 10 11.07 -21.02 -9.18
C ASP A 10 10.69 -20.36 -10.52
N THR A 11 10.76 -21.11 -11.63
CA THR A 11 10.75 -20.65 -13.02
C THR A 11 9.36 -20.26 -13.54
N ARG A 12 8.49 -19.69 -12.70
CA ARG A 12 7.62 -18.65 -13.23
C ARG A 12 8.48 -17.40 -13.32
N GLU A 13 8.90 -17.10 -14.54
CA GLU A 13 9.69 -15.93 -14.91
C GLU A 13 9.18 -14.68 -14.17
N ASP A 14 9.98 -14.17 -13.23
CA ASP A 14 9.63 -12.98 -12.45
C ASP A 14 9.47 -11.81 -13.42
N SER A 15 8.24 -11.34 -13.58
CA SER A 15 7.90 -10.29 -14.54
C SER A 15 8.29 -8.90 -14.07
N TYR A 16 8.70 -8.74 -12.80
CA TYR A 16 9.09 -7.46 -12.20
C TYR A 16 10.36 -7.59 -11.33
N PRO A 17 11.52 -7.99 -11.93
CA PRO A 17 12.75 -8.15 -11.18
C PRO A 17 13.21 -6.83 -10.54
N SER A 18 13.50 -6.85 -9.25
CA SER A 18 13.96 -5.68 -8.47
C SER A 18 15.13 -6.04 -7.56
N ARG A 19 16.10 -5.12 -7.43
CA ARG A 19 17.34 -5.29 -6.63
C ARG A 19 18.25 -6.46 -7.05
N VAL A 20 18.13 -6.90 -8.31
CA VAL A 20 18.99 -7.95 -8.89
C VAL A 20 20.07 -7.40 -9.82
N TYR A 21 19.87 -6.19 -10.35
CA TYR A 21 20.81 -5.50 -11.22
C TYR A 21 21.56 -4.40 -10.44
N PRO A 22 22.81 -4.11 -10.83
CA PRO A 22 23.61 -3.06 -10.19
C PRO A 22 23.07 -1.65 -10.48
N GLU A 23 22.35 -1.48 -11.60
CA GLU A 23 21.77 -0.21 -12.03
C GLU A 23 20.23 -0.30 -12.02
N PRO A 24 19.53 0.79 -11.68
CA PRO A 24 18.07 0.84 -11.72
C PRO A 24 17.56 0.89 -13.17
N GLU A 25 16.45 0.19 -13.43
CA GLU A 25 15.80 0.16 -14.74
C GLU A 25 14.31 0.52 -14.64
N PHE A 26 13.78 1.18 -15.67
CA PHE A 26 12.35 1.38 -15.85
C PHE A 26 11.78 0.19 -16.60
N LEU A 27 11.02 -0.66 -15.90
CA LEU A 27 10.30 -1.77 -16.51
C LEU A 27 8.92 -1.30 -16.99
N LYS A 28 8.47 -1.85 -18.12
CA LYS A 28 7.08 -1.68 -18.56
C LYS A 28 6.17 -2.53 -17.69
N ARG A 29 4.97 -2.03 -17.42
CA ARG A 29 3.91 -2.81 -16.78
C ARG A 29 3.43 -3.89 -17.76
N CYS A 30 3.32 -5.13 -17.29
CA CYS A 30 2.83 -6.27 -18.07
C CYS A 30 1.36 -6.58 -17.79
N ASP A 31 0.82 -6.08 -16.67
CA ASP A 31 -0.57 -6.29 -16.25
C ASP A 31 -1.48 -5.13 -16.66
N PRO A 32 -2.78 -5.39 -16.95
CA PRO A 32 -3.76 -4.32 -17.14
C PRO A 32 -3.91 -3.48 -15.86
N ILE A 33 -4.35 -2.23 -16.00
CA ILE A 33 -4.66 -1.37 -14.84
C ILE A 33 -6.10 -1.67 -14.37
N VAL A 34 -7.07 -1.59 -15.28
CA VAL A 34 -8.44 -2.10 -15.08
C VAL A 34 -8.57 -3.47 -15.75
N CYS A 35 -8.85 -4.50 -14.95
CA CYS A 35 -8.93 -5.87 -15.46
C CYS A 35 -10.16 -6.12 -16.35
N ASP A 36 -11.29 -5.48 -16.06
CA ASP A 36 -12.53 -5.57 -16.83
C ASP A 36 -13.36 -4.29 -16.66
N PHE A 37 -13.66 -3.62 -17.77
CA PHE A 37 -14.45 -2.39 -17.79
C PHE A 37 -15.97 -2.64 -17.74
N GLU A 38 -16.41 -3.84 -18.13
CA GLU A 38 -17.83 -4.20 -18.23
C GLU A 38 -18.30 -4.99 -17.00
N ALA A 39 -17.37 -5.40 -16.14
CA ALA A 39 -17.70 -6.06 -14.88
C ALA A 39 -18.58 -5.15 -14.00
N PRO A 40 -19.62 -5.71 -13.35
CA PRO A 40 -20.45 -4.92 -12.44
C PRO A 40 -19.62 -4.45 -11.25
N GLY A 41 -19.68 -3.15 -10.95
CA GLY A 41 -18.90 -2.54 -9.88
C GLY A 41 -19.43 -1.19 -9.41
N PRO A 42 -18.90 -0.66 -8.31
CA PRO A 42 -19.37 0.60 -7.70
C PRO A 42 -18.87 1.85 -8.43
N LEU A 43 -17.92 1.71 -9.36
CA LEU A 43 -17.33 2.82 -10.10
C LEU A 43 -18.01 2.99 -11.46
N SER A 44 -18.21 4.25 -11.87
CA SER A 44 -18.67 4.58 -13.21
C SER A 44 -17.57 4.33 -14.25
N THR A 45 -17.96 4.13 -15.53
CA THR A 45 -17.02 4.00 -16.66
C THR A 45 -16.05 5.19 -16.76
N ALA A 46 -16.51 6.40 -16.41
CA ALA A 46 -15.66 7.59 -16.40
C ALA A 46 -14.59 7.52 -15.30
N GLN A 47 -14.94 7.06 -14.11
CA GLN A 47 -13.99 6.83 -13.02
C GLN A 47 -13.01 5.70 -13.35
N LEU A 48 -13.48 4.58 -13.93
CA LEU A 48 -12.59 3.51 -14.39
C LEU A 48 -11.59 4.02 -15.43
N SER A 49 -12.07 4.82 -16.38
CA SER A 49 -11.21 5.43 -17.41
C SER A 49 -10.23 6.45 -16.83
N GLN A 50 -10.60 7.18 -15.79
CA GLN A 50 -9.69 8.07 -15.08
C GLN A 50 -8.61 7.28 -14.34
N PHE A 51 -8.99 6.22 -13.63
CA PHE A 51 -8.04 5.35 -12.93
C PHE A 51 -7.05 4.69 -13.90
N GLU A 52 -7.53 4.21 -15.05
CA GLU A 52 -6.69 3.62 -16.11
C GLU A 52 -5.62 4.60 -16.60
N ARG A 53 -5.96 5.88 -16.79
CA ARG A 53 -5.03 6.88 -17.30
C ARG A 53 -4.10 7.46 -16.24
N ASP A 54 -4.65 7.76 -15.07
CA ASP A 54 -3.98 8.57 -14.04
C ASP A 54 -3.32 7.69 -12.96
N GLY A 55 -3.76 6.43 -12.81
CA GLY A 55 -3.29 5.48 -11.81
C GLY A 55 -3.85 5.69 -10.40
N PHE A 56 -4.77 6.65 -10.21
CA PHE A 56 -5.43 6.93 -8.94
C PHE A 56 -6.84 7.52 -9.13
N LEU A 57 -7.62 7.52 -8.05
CA LEU A 57 -8.94 8.17 -7.99
C LEU A 57 -9.09 8.97 -6.70
N ILE A 58 -9.76 10.11 -6.81
CA ILE A 58 -10.21 10.89 -5.67
C ILE A 58 -11.72 10.72 -5.58
N LEU A 59 -12.22 10.26 -4.44
CA LEU A 59 -13.64 10.09 -4.14
C LEU A 59 -14.05 11.13 -3.08
N PRO A 60 -14.61 12.28 -3.49
CA PRO A 60 -15.01 13.31 -2.54
C PRO A 60 -16.09 12.80 -1.60
N ALA A 61 -16.01 13.17 -0.32
CA ALA A 61 -17.00 12.83 0.70
C ALA A 61 -17.35 11.33 0.75
N PHE A 62 -16.36 10.45 0.57
CA PHE A 62 -16.57 9.00 0.59
C PHE A 62 -17.11 8.50 1.94
N PHE A 63 -16.71 9.16 3.04
CA PHE A 63 -17.23 8.91 4.37
C PHE A 63 -18.07 10.09 4.87
N PRO A 64 -19.15 9.84 5.63
CA PRO A 64 -19.82 10.86 6.42
C PRO A 64 -18.85 11.53 7.41
N GLU A 65 -19.09 12.80 7.72
CA GLU A 65 -18.26 13.55 8.68
C GLU A 65 -18.27 12.93 10.08
N THR A 66 -19.38 12.31 10.48
CA THR A 66 -19.52 11.60 11.76
C THR A 66 -18.54 10.45 11.88
N ASP A 67 -18.38 9.67 10.81
CA ASP A 67 -17.53 8.48 10.79
C ASP A 67 -16.06 8.89 10.84
N ILE A 68 -15.72 9.97 10.11
CA ILE A 68 -14.37 10.55 10.11
C ILE A 68 -13.96 11.00 11.52
N ALA A 69 -14.86 11.61 12.29
CA ALA A 69 -14.57 12.03 13.65
C ALA A 69 -14.23 10.84 14.54
N THR A 70 -15.05 9.79 14.51
CA THR A 70 -14.82 8.55 15.26
C THR A 70 -13.50 7.89 14.88
N TYR A 71 -13.18 7.79 13.59
CA TYR A 71 -11.90 7.19 13.15
C TYR A 71 -10.70 7.99 13.64
N LYS A 72 -10.78 9.33 13.62
CA LYS A 72 -9.71 10.19 14.14
C LYS A 72 -9.51 10.03 15.64
N GLU A 73 -10.59 9.88 16.41
CA GLU A 73 -10.52 9.64 17.85
C GLU A 73 -9.87 8.29 18.16
N GLU A 74 -10.24 7.25 17.42
CA GLU A 74 -9.65 5.92 17.59
C GLU A 74 -8.16 5.89 17.25
N ILE A 75 -7.75 6.54 16.16
CA ILE A 75 -6.32 6.67 15.82
C ILE A 75 -5.56 7.36 16.96
N LYS A 76 -6.08 8.46 17.50
CA LYS A 76 -5.46 9.16 18.64
C LYS A 76 -5.36 8.27 19.87
N ARG A 77 -6.42 7.51 20.19
CA ARG A 77 -6.45 6.58 21.32
C ARG A 77 -5.39 5.49 21.16
N LEU A 78 -5.26 4.91 19.97
CA LEU A 78 -4.26 3.89 19.67
C LEU A 78 -2.84 4.45 19.79
N CYS A 79 -2.57 5.63 19.22
CA CYS A 79 -1.27 6.29 19.32
C CYS A 79 -0.87 6.63 20.77
N ALA A 80 -1.85 6.99 21.62
CA ALA A 80 -1.62 7.31 23.03
C ALA A 80 -1.57 6.08 23.96
N SER A 81 -1.86 4.88 23.45
CA SER A 81 -1.93 3.68 24.27
C SER A 81 -0.55 3.21 24.71
N ARG A 82 -0.26 3.33 26.01
CA ARG A 82 0.99 2.81 26.59
C ARG A 82 1.14 1.30 26.42
N GLU A 83 0.04 0.57 26.48
CA GLU A 83 0.04 -0.88 26.26
C GLU A 83 0.54 -1.19 24.85
N ILE A 84 0.09 -0.44 23.84
CA ILE A 84 0.54 -0.63 22.46
C ILE A 84 1.99 -0.20 22.30
N GLN A 85 2.40 0.94 22.88
CA GLN A 85 3.78 1.44 22.80
C GLN A 85 4.81 0.48 23.42
N GLN A 86 4.40 -0.37 24.36
CA GLN A 86 5.29 -1.34 25.01
C GLN A 86 5.39 -2.68 24.26
N ARG A 87 4.65 -2.86 23.16
CA ARG A 87 4.73 -4.07 22.35
C ARG A 87 6.03 -4.09 21.54
N PRO A 88 6.68 -5.26 21.36
CA PRO A 88 7.94 -5.36 20.63
C PRO A 88 7.83 -4.97 19.14
N GLU A 89 6.63 -5.06 18.57
CA GLU A 89 6.30 -4.64 17.20
C GLU A 89 5.95 -3.15 17.07
N ALA A 90 5.90 -2.40 18.17
CA ALA A 90 5.63 -0.96 18.13
C ALA A 90 6.83 -0.20 17.55
N ILE A 91 6.61 0.50 16.45
CA ILE A 91 7.58 1.44 15.88
C ILE A 91 7.28 2.81 16.47
N LEU A 92 8.22 3.31 17.27
CA LEU A 92 8.12 4.59 17.94
C LEU A 92 9.09 5.59 17.32
N GLU A 93 8.64 6.83 17.18
CA GLU A 93 9.51 7.93 16.79
C GLU A 93 10.65 8.08 17.80
N PRO A 94 11.93 8.15 17.35
CA PRO A 94 13.10 8.06 18.22
C PRO A 94 13.13 9.07 19.38
N ASN A 95 12.48 10.23 19.19
CA ASN A 95 12.60 11.36 20.11
C ASN A 95 11.33 11.66 20.93
N HIS A 96 10.17 11.13 20.54
CA HIS A 96 8.88 11.50 21.15
C HIS A 96 8.03 10.31 21.59
N CYS A 97 8.48 9.07 21.34
CA CYS A 97 7.72 7.85 21.65
C CYS A 97 6.30 7.86 21.07
N GLU A 98 6.11 8.54 19.93
CA GLU A 98 4.85 8.55 19.19
C GLU A 98 4.81 7.33 18.26
N LEU A 99 3.69 6.60 18.26
CA LEU A 99 3.45 5.48 17.35
C LEU A 99 3.26 5.97 15.91
N ARG A 100 4.02 5.42 14.95
CA ARG A 100 3.92 5.66 13.51
C ARG A 100 3.99 4.39 12.67
#